data_AF-A0A109L7Z8-F1
#
_entry.id   AF-A0A109L7Z8-F1
#
_cell.length_a   1.000
_cell.length_b   1.000
_cell.length_c   1.000
_cell.angle_alpha   90.00
_cell.angle_beta   90.00
_cell.angle_gamma   90.00
#
_symmetry.space_group_name_H-M   'P 1'
#
loop_
_entity.id
_entity.type
_entity.pdbx_description
1 polymer ?
#
loop_
_entity_poly.entity_id
_entity_poly.type
_entity_poly.pdbx_seq_one_letter_code
_entity_poly.pdbx_strand_id
1 'polypeptide(L)'
;MVEIEVVFAAEDRQVLLAVKVAEGTSLRAAVQASGMAAHFPDVDLADCPVGIFGKVVVDAQVRCVQAGDRIEIYRPLLADPKEVRRLRAAKAALARQANS
;
A
#
# COMPACT_ATOMS: atom_id res chain seq x y z
N MET A 1 -14.55 -20.91 -5.70
CA MET A 1 -14.42 -19.45 -5.49
C MET A 1 -14.08 -19.23 -4.03
N VAL A 2 -13.08 -18.39 -3.75
CA VAL A 2 -12.60 -18.07 -2.40
C VAL A 2 -13.06 -16.66 -2.06
N GLU A 3 -13.68 -16.50 -0.89
CA GLU A 3 -14.11 -15.19 -0.38
C GLU A 3 -13.00 -14.58 0.49
N ILE A 4 -12.63 -13.35 0.17
CA ILE A 4 -11.58 -12.59 0.84
C ILE A 4 -12.00 -11.14 1.01
N GLU A 5 -11.21 -10.40 1.79
CA GLU A 5 -11.31 -8.96 1.92
C GLU A 5 -10.02 -8.30 1.43
N VAL A 6 -10.14 -7.15 0.77
CA VAL A 6 -9.00 -6.31 0.37
C VAL A 6 -9.18 -4.93 0.95
N VAL A 7 -8.20 -4.43 1.69
CA VAL A 7 -8.24 -3.13 2.36
C VAL A 7 -7.06 -2.25 1.99
N PHE A 8 -7.34 -0.97 1.76
CA PHE A 8 -6.31 0.07 1.64
C PHE A 8 -6.70 1.27 2.50
N ALA A 9 -5.75 1.76 3.29
CA ALA A 9 -5.89 2.93 4.13
C ALA A 9 -4.98 4.06 3.63
N ALA A 10 -5.58 5.02 2.91
CA ALA A 10 -4.95 6.28 2.56
C ALA A 10 -4.87 7.21 3.78
N GLU A 11 -4.34 8.42 3.60
CA GLU A 11 -4.21 9.39 4.68
C GLU A 11 -5.56 9.96 5.12
N ASP A 12 -6.45 10.17 4.15
CA ASP A 12 -7.75 10.82 4.30
C ASP A 12 -8.91 9.82 4.46
N ARG A 13 -8.77 8.61 3.91
CA ARG A 13 -9.84 7.60 3.90
C ARG A 13 -9.33 6.17 3.84
N GLN A 14 -10.20 5.23 4.19
CA GLN A 14 -9.98 3.80 4.02
C GLN A 14 -11.10 3.17 3.19
N VAL A 15 -10.76 2.12 2.43
CA VAL A 15 -11.73 1.32 1.68
C VAL A 15 -11.47 -0.15 1.96
N LEU A 16 -12.54 -0.89 2.25
CA LEU A 16 -12.57 -2.35 2.43
C LEU A 16 -13.52 -2.93 1.38
N LEU A 17 -13.03 -3.87 0.58
CA LEU A 17 -13.79 -4.54 -0.47
C LEU A 17 -13.86 -6.04 -0.17
N ALA A 18 -15.07 -6.59 -0.16
CA ALA A 18 -15.28 -8.04 -0.18
C ALA A 18 -15.19 -8.54 -1.62
N VAL A 19 -14.32 -9.52 -1.88
CA VAL A 19 -14.00 -10.00 -3.23
C VAL A 19 -14.12 -11.51 -3.27
N LYS A 20 -14.66 -12.03 -4.38
CA LYS A 20 -14.65 -13.47 -4.69
C LYS A 20 -13.68 -13.72 -5.83
N VAL A 21 -12.67 -14.55 -5.59
CA VAL A 21 -11.65 -14.89 -6.61
C VAL A 21 -11.62 -16.40 -6.86
N ALA A 22 -10.97 -16.81 -7.95
CA ALA A 22 -10.73 -18.21 -8.22
C ALA A 22 -9.80 -18.82 -7.15
N GLU A 23 -9.94 -20.12 -6.92
CA GLU A 23 -9.00 -20.82 -6.05
C GLU A 23 -7.61 -20.85 -6.68
N GLY A 24 -6.56 -20.71 -5.85
CA GLY A 24 -5.18 -20.57 -6.35
C GLY A 24 -4.81 -19.17 -6.84
N THR A 25 -5.72 -18.18 -6.78
CA THR A 25 -5.38 -16.78 -7.08
C THR A 25 -4.32 -16.29 -6.08
N SER A 26 -3.26 -15.64 -6.56
CA SER A 26 -2.24 -15.06 -5.67
C SER A 26 -2.75 -13.80 -4.96
N LEU A 27 -2.11 -13.41 -3.86
CA LEU A 27 -2.48 -12.17 -3.15
C LEU A 27 -2.43 -10.97 -4.09
N ARG A 28 -1.39 -10.86 -4.93
CA ARG A 28 -1.26 -9.74 -5.87
C ARG A 28 -2.36 -9.75 -6.93
N ALA A 29 -2.66 -10.91 -7.52
CA ALA A 29 -3.73 -11.03 -8.50
C ALA A 29 -5.10 -10.69 -7.89
N ALA A 30 -5.33 -11.07 -6.63
CA ALA A 30 -6.54 -10.71 -5.89
C ALA A 30 -6.64 -9.19 -5.67
N VAL A 31 -5.55 -8.51 -5.32
CA VAL A 31 -5.51 -7.04 -5.20
C VAL A 31 -5.84 -6.38 -6.55
N GLN A 32 -5.27 -6.86 -7.65
CA GLN A 32 -5.55 -6.32 -8.99
C GLN A 32 -7.01 -6.54 -9.41
N ALA A 33 -7.58 -7.72 -9.12
CA ALA A 33 -8.96 -8.06 -9.43
C ALA A 33 -9.99 -7.40 -8.49
N SER A 34 -9.56 -6.87 -7.34
CA SER A 34 -10.45 -6.29 -6.32
C SER A 34 -11.18 -5.02 -6.75
N GLY A 35 -10.67 -4.31 -7.77
CA GLY A 35 -11.16 -2.99 -8.16
C GLY A 35 -10.65 -1.85 -7.26
N MET A 36 -9.77 -2.12 -6.28
CA MET A 36 -9.23 -1.10 -5.37
C MET A 36 -8.57 0.08 -6.10
N ALA A 37 -7.93 -0.16 -7.26
CA ALA A 37 -7.31 0.89 -8.06
C ALA A 37 -8.31 1.97 -8.53
N ALA A 38 -9.58 1.61 -8.75
CA ALA A 38 -10.61 2.59 -9.12
C ALA A 38 -10.96 3.53 -7.95
N HIS A 39 -10.75 3.10 -6.71
CA HIS A 39 -10.93 3.92 -5.52
C HIS A 39 -9.72 4.82 -5.25
N PHE A 40 -8.54 4.52 -5.78
CA PHE A 40 -7.32 5.30 -5.54
C PHE A 40 -6.53 5.45 -6.84
N PRO A 41 -7.04 6.23 -7.82
CA PRO A 41 -6.41 6.36 -9.13
C PRO A 41 -5.01 6.98 -9.07
N ASP A 42 -4.72 7.75 -8.02
CA ASP A 42 -3.43 8.42 -7.81
C ASP A 42 -2.39 7.53 -7.11
N VAL A 43 -2.73 6.27 -6.77
CA VAL A 43 -1.85 5.35 -6.05
C VAL A 43 -1.54 4.14 -6.91
N ASP A 44 -0.25 3.87 -7.09
CA ASP A 44 0.19 2.61 -7.70
C ASP A 44 0.13 1.47 -6.68
N LEU A 45 -1.01 0.77 -6.65
CA LEU A 45 -1.25 -0.37 -5.77
C LEU A 45 -0.51 -1.64 -6.23
N ALA A 46 0.03 -1.68 -7.45
CA ALA A 46 0.72 -2.86 -7.98
C ALA A 46 2.04 -3.11 -7.23
N ASP A 47 2.72 -2.04 -6.83
CA ASP A 47 4.01 -2.10 -6.13
C ASP A 47 3.90 -1.91 -4.61
N CYS A 48 2.70 -1.60 -4.10
CA CYS A 48 2.47 -1.48 -2.67
C CYS A 48 2.75 -2.82 -1.95
N PRO A 49 3.48 -2.82 -0.82
CA PRO A 49 3.61 -3.99 0.02
C PRO A 49 2.25 -4.46 0.50
N VAL A 50 2.05 -5.77 0.60
CA VAL A 50 0.79 -6.34 1.10
C VAL A 50 1.04 -7.22 2.30
N GLY A 51 0.04 -7.33 3.17
CA GLY A 51 0.09 -8.17 4.35
C GLY A 51 -1.24 -8.85 4.65
N ILE A 52 -1.22 -9.73 5.63
CA ILE A 52 -2.40 -10.38 6.18
C ILE A 52 -2.27 -10.36 7.70
N PHE A 53 -3.30 -9.86 8.39
CA PHE A 53 -3.33 -9.70 9.85
C PHE A 53 -2.09 -8.99 10.42
N GLY A 54 -1.71 -7.85 9.83
CA GLY A 54 -0.55 -7.06 10.26
C GLY A 54 0.82 -7.64 9.93
N LYS A 55 0.89 -8.74 9.17
CA LYS A 55 2.15 -9.36 8.74
C LYS A 55 2.36 -9.16 7.25
N VAL A 56 3.46 -8.48 6.89
CA VAL A 56 3.88 -8.32 5.50
C VAL A 56 4.15 -9.68 4.86
N VAL A 57 3.64 -9.87 3.66
CA VAL A 57 3.89 -11.06 2.83
C VAL A 57 4.89 -10.71 1.75
N VAL A 58 6.07 -11.31 1.82
CA VAL A 58 7.16 -11.06 0.86
C VAL A 58 6.80 -11.63 -0.53
N ASP A 59 6.29 -12.86 -0.58
CA ASP A 59 6.01 -13.58 -1.83
C ASP A 59 4.56 -13.43 -2.30
N ALA A 60 4.02 -12.21 -2.26
CA ALA A 60 2.63 -11.92 -2.62
C ALA A 60 2.23 -12.32 -4.05
N GLN A 61 3.21 -12.49 -4.93
CA GLN A 61 3.02 -12.96 -6.31
C GLN A 61 2.73 -14.47 -6.38
N VAL A 62 3.23 -15.25 -5.43
CA VAL A 62 3.17 -16.73 -5.45
C VAL A 62 2.21 -17.26 -4.38
N ARG A 63 2.12 -16.59 -3.22
CA ARG A 63 1.23 -17.01 -2.15
C ARG A 63 -0.23 -16.89 -2.61
N CYS A 64 -0.93 -18.01 -2.61
CA CYS A 64 -2.36 -18.06 -2.89
C CYS A 64 -3.18 -17.50 -1.72
N VAL A 65 -4.32 -16.91 -2.05
CA VAL A 65 -5.32 -16.50 -1.06
C VAL A 65 -5.99 -17.71 -0.40
N GLN A 66 -6.41 -17.54 0.85
CA GLN A 66 -7.23 -18.49 1.59
C GLN A 66 -8.57 -17.84 1.98
N ALA A 67 -9.59 -18.67 2.20
CA ALA A 67 -10.91 -18.17 2.59
C ALA A 67 -10.83 -17.41 3.92
N GLY A 68 -11.39 -16.20 3.95
CA GLY A 68 -11.33 -15.32 5.12
C GLY A 68 -10.04 -14.53 5.26
N ASP A 69 -9.10 -14.63 4.31
CA ASP A 69 -7.95 -13.73 4.29
C ASP A 69 -8.42 -12.28 4.11
N ARG A 70 -7.86 -11.39 4.93
CA ARG A 70 -7.91 -9.94 4.71
C ARG A 70 -6.56 -9.46 4.24
N ILE A 71 -6.48 -9.09 2.97
CA ILE A 71 -5.30 -8.53 2.33
C ILE A 71 -5.22 -7.04 2.65
N GLU A 72 -4.20 -6.65 3.39
CA GLU A 72 -3.89 -5.28 3.78
C GLU A 72 -2.86 -4.70 2.80
N ILE A 73 -3.21 -3.64 2.08
CA ILE A 73 -2.29 -2.92 1.19
C ILE A 73 -1.64 -1.79 2.00
N TYR A 74 -0.32 -1.82 2.12
CA TYR A 74 0.44 -0.81 2.85
C TYR A 74 0.92 0.31 1.92
N ARG A 75 1.00 1.52 2.47
CA ARG A 75 1.51 2.69 1.74
C ARG A 75 3.03 2.56 1.54
N PRO A 76 3.55 2.80 0.32
CA PRO A 76 4.98 2.92 0.12
C PRO A 76 5.50 4.14 0.88
N LEU A 77 6.73 4.05 1.39
CA LEU A 77 7.37 5.18 2.07
C LEU A 77 7.67 6.27 1.03
N LEU A 78 6.99 7.40 1.14
CA LEU A 78 7.03 8.52 0.19
C LEU A 78 8.36 9.31 0.15
N ALA A 79 9.38 8.91 0.91
CA ALA A 79 10.69 9.54 0.77
C ALA A 79 11.85 8.67 1.25
N ASP A 80 12.92 8.66 0.46
CA ASP A 80 14.25 8.33 0.94
C ASP A 80 14.58 9.27 2.13
N PRO A 81 14.81 8.75 3.34
CA PRO A 81 15.13 9.55 4.53
C PRO A 81 16.28 10.56 4.30
N LYS A 82 17.18 10.28 3.34
CA LYS A 82 18.27 11.19 2.96
C LYS A 82 17.75 12.47 2.31
N GLU A 83 16.76 12.36 1.45
CA GLU A 83 16.23 13.51 0.71
C GLU A 83 15.44 14.45 1.65
N VAL A 84 14.66 13.88 2.56
CA VAL A 84 13.95 14.65 3.60
C VAL A 84 14.93 15.36 4.54
N ARG A 85 16.02 14.69 4.94
CA ARG A 85 17.06 15.30 5.79
C ARG A 85 17.77 16.44 5.05
N ARG A 86 18.07 16.28 3.76
CA ARG A 86 18.68 17.31 2.90
C ARG A 86 17.81 18.54 2.79
N LEU A 87 16.51 18.37 2.50
CA LEU A 87 15.54 19.45 2.39
C LEU A 87 15.36 20.23 3.71
N ARG A 88 15.34 19.53 4.86
CA ARG A 88 15.28 20.16 6.19
C ARG A 88 16.53 20.99 6.49
N ALA A 89 17.73 20.47 6.19
CA ALA A 89 18.97 21.20 6.38
C ALA A 89 19.04 22.46 5.50
N ALA A 90 18.63 22.36 4.23
CA ALA A 90 18.59 23.50 3.31
C ALA A 90 17.61 24.59 3.78
N LYS A 91 16.39 24.23 4.23
CA LYS A 91 15.43 25.17 4.81
C LYS A 91 15.99 25.90 6.04
N ALA A 92 16.68 25.18 6.93
CA ALA A 92 17.28 25.75 8.14
C ALA A 92 18.48 26.67 7.85
N ALA A 93 19.18 26.48 6.73
CA ALA A 93 20.26 27.37 6.28
C ALA A 93 19.69 28.66 5.67
N LEU A 94 18.66 28.54 4.82
CA LEU A 94 17.97 29.69 4.21
C LEU A 94 17.30 30.59 5.25
N ALA A 95 16.63 29.99 6.25
CA ALA A 95 16.02 30.74 7.34
C ALA A 95 17.04 31.52 8.19
N ARG A 96 18.30 31.07 8.28
CA ARG A 96 19.38 31.79 8.97
C ARG A 96 19.94 32.96 8.16
N GLN A 97 19.96 32.86 6.83
CA GLN A 97 20.42 33.94 5.94
C GLN A 97 19.39 35.04 5.75
N ALA A 98 18.09 34.73 5.85
CA ALA A 98 17.03 35.73 5.74
C ALA A 98 16.87 36.60 7.00
N ASN A 99 17.50 36.20 8.12
CA ASN A 99 17.41 36.86 9.43
C ASN A 99 18.72 37.57 9.84
N SER A 100 19.66 37.73 8.89
CA SER A 100 20.95 38.41 9.04
C SER A 100 21.06 39.56 8.05
#